data_AF-A0A2K1ZJ07-F1
#
_entry.id   AF-A0A2K1ZJ07-F1
#
_cell.length_a   1.000
_cell.length_b   1.000
_cell.length_c   1.000
_cell.angle_alpha   90.00
_cell.angle_beta   90.00
_cell.angle_gamma   90.00
#
_symmetry.space_group_name_H-M   'P 1'
#
loop_
_entity.id
_entity.type
_entity.pdbx_description
1 polymer ?
#
loop_
_entity_poly.entity_id
_entity_poly.type
_entity_poly.pdbx_seq_one_letter_code
_entity_poly.pdbx_strand_id
1 'polypeptide(L)'
;GEIPEEIANHTYLGTSNLSRNQLTGKIPDKIGSLHLLEIVDLSNNYLSGLIPPSMSSMTFLNHLNLSRNNLSGPIPSANQFQTFDDPSIYDFAGLHYQPNVQRLMSLLEKLDISQNFLNGSIPPSMSRMASLSFLHLSSNHLSGALPTNWQALQGLTVIDLSCNNLSGRIPSSMWLSPSLTWLKLRNNNLYELNAEGRLVEYTSIISVVNIIDLSCNNLSGVMPEEITNLSTLVTLDLSWNQLTGMIPEKLEAFHTFNDPSIYEGNPYLRGPPLPIMCDITNNGKAGFKRYKEKGEDDPENLWFYMGMGSGFIVGFWAVCGSLAIKKSWRHAYFKFLDGVEDKLFMFITHSSLAIKMKMARN
;
A
#
# COMPACT_ATOMS: atom_id res chain seq x y z
N GLY A 1 -25.63 8.88 -14.40
CA GLY A 1 -26.70 7.85 -14.42
C GLY A 1 -26.32 6.76 -13.44
N GLU A 2 -27.26 5.92 -13.02
CA GLU A 2 -26.98 4.81 -12.11
C GLU A 2 -26.48 3.57 -12.86
N ILE A 3 -25.90 2.61 -12.15
CA ILE A 3 -25.59 1.29 -12.72
C ILE A 3 -26.92 0.52 -12.87
N PRO A 4 -27.33 0.15 -14.08
CA PRO A 4 -28.58 -0.58 -14.30
C PRO A 4 -28.52 -1.98 -13.68
N GLU A 5 -29.63 -2.46 -13.11
CA GLU A 5 -29.71 -3.83 -12.59
C GLU A 5 -29.52 -4.87 -13.69
N GLU A 6 -29.84 -4.50 -14.93
CA GLU A 6 -29.73 -5.32 -16.14
C GLU A 6 -28.27 -5.70 -16.46
N ILE A 7 -27.26 -5.05 -15.86
CA ILE A 7 -25.86 -5.47 -15.98
C ILE A 7 -25.67 -6.94 -15.56
N ALA A 8 -26.49 -7.41 -14.61
CA ALA A 8 -26.50 -8.78 -14.13
C ALA A 8 -26.97 -9.81 -15.18
N ASN A 9 -27.59 -9.37 -16.29
CA ASN A 9 -28.03 -10.26 -17.37
C ASN A 9 -26.87 -10.70 -18.27
N HIS A 10 -25.71 -10.04 -18.19
CA HIS A 10 -24.53 -10.35 -18.99
C HIS A 10 -23.58 -11.30 -18.24
N THR A 11 -24.08 -12.50 -17.93
CA THR A 11 -23.38 -13.51 -17.11
C THR A 11 -22.08 -14.04 -17.69
N TYR A 12 -21.79 -13.76 -18.98
CA TYR A 12 -20.57 -14.17 -19.68
C TYR A 12 -19.46 -13.10 -19.69
N LEU A 13 -19.63 -11.98 -18.97
CA LEU A 13 -18.58 -10.97 -18.85
C LEU A 13 -17.42 -11.49 -17.99
N GLY A 14 -16.20 -11.50 -18.56
CA GLY A 14 -14.97 -11.73 -17.81
C GLY A 14 -14.37 -10.44 -17.22
N THR A 15 -14.69 -9.27 -17.77
CA THR A 15 -14.21 -7.97 -17.29
C THR A 15 -15.31 -6.92 -17.40
N SER A 16 -15.49 -6.14 -16.33
CA SER A 16 -16.36 -4.97 -16.29
C SER A 16 -15.55 -3.77 -15.82
N ASN A 17 -15.35 -2.78 -16.69
CA ASN A 17 -14.68 -1.53 -16.36
C ASN A 17 -15.63 -0.36 -16.65
N LEU A 18 -16.14 0.25 -15.59
CA LEU A 18 -16.96 1.47 -15.61
C LEU A 18 -16.27 2.62 -14.86
N SER A 19 -14.95 2.53 -14.67
CA SER A 19 -14.18 3.51 -13.94
C SER A 19 -14.18 4.89 -14.60
N ARG A 20 -13.92 5.93 -13.79
CA ARG A 20 -13.76 7.33 -14.26
C ARG A 20 -14.99 7.85 -15.00
N ASN A 21 -16.16 7.58 -14.44
CA ASN A 21 -17.44 8.11 -14.91
C ASN A 21 -18.08 9.00 -13.85
N GLN A 22 -19.31 9.43 -14.10
CA GLN A 22 -20.15 10.16 -13.15
C GLN A 22 -21.31 9.27 -12.67
N LEU A 23 -21.03 7.99 -12.43
CA LEU A 23 -22.05 7.04 -11.97
C LEU A 23 -22.45 7.38 -10.53
N THR A 24 -23.75 7.36 -10.29
CA THR A 24 -24.38 7.70 -9.00
C THR A 24 -25.20 6.50 -8.51
N GLY A 25 -25.88 6.63 -7.36
CA GLY A 25 -26.72 5.58 -6.82
C GLY A 25 -25.92 4.49 -6.11
N LYS A 26 -26.48 3.29 -5.98
CA LYS A 26 -25.84 2.15 -5.32
C LYS A 26 -25.25 1.18 -6.34
N ILE A 27 -24.31 0.35 -5.90
CA ILE A 27 -23.96 -0.86 -6.66
C ILE A 27 -25.14 -1.83 -6.52
N PRO A 28 -25.76 -2.31 -7.62
CA PRO A 28 -26.90 -3.20 -7.54
C PRO A 28 -26.55 -4.53 -6.87
N ASP A 29 -27.41 -5.03 -5.96
CA ASP A 29 -27.19 -6.32 -5.31
C ASP A 29 -27.10 -7.48 -6.30
N LYS A 30 -27.75 -7.37 -7.46
CA LYS A 30 -27.68 -8.38 -8.52
C LYS A 30 -26.30 -8.55 -9.15
N ILE A 31 -25.34 -7.63 -8.91
CA ILE A 31 -23.96 -7.77 -9.43
C ILE A 31 -23.31 -9.10 -8.99
N GLY A 32 -23.71 -9.64 -7.84
CA GLY A 32 -23.22 -10.92 -7.31
C GLY A 32 -23.60 -12.15 -8.13
N SER A 33 -24.53 -12.06 -9.09
CA SER A 33 -24.88 -13.16 -9.99
C SER A 33 -23.91 -13.32 -11.15
N LEU A 34 -23.00 -12.37 -11.35
CA LEU A 34 -21.99 -12.40 -12.41
C LEU A 34 -20.80 -13.25 -11.97
N HIS A 35 -21.04 -14.55 -11.76
CA HIS A 35 -20.05 -15.46 -11.19
C HIS A 35 -18.76 -15.60 -12.01
N LEU A 36 -18.82 -15.36 -13.32
CA LEU A 36 -17.68 -15.47 -14.23
C LEU A 36 -16.82 -14.20 -14.32
N LEU A 37 -17.19 -13.11 -13.64
CA LEU A 37 -16.40 -11.88 -13.67
C LEU A 37 -15.08 -12.07 -12.93
N GLU A 38 -13.98 -11.78 -13.63
CA GLU A 38 -12.62 -11.83 -13.08
C GLU A 38 -12.15 -10.44 -12.63
N ILE A 39 -12.59 -9.38 -13.33
CA ILE A 39 -12.17 -8.00 -13.08
C ILE A 39 -13.39 -7.10 -13.00
N VAL A 40 -13.50 -6.37 -11.90
CA VAL A 40 -14.50 -5.31 -11.70
C VAL A 40 -13.77 -4.02 -11.31
N ASP A 41 -13.83 -3.02 -12.19
CA ASP A 41 -13.33 -1.67 -11.91
C ASP A 41 -14.47 -0.65 -12.01
N LEU A 42 -14.93 -0.18 -10.85
CA LEU A 42 -15.94 0.87 -10.71
C LEU A 42 -15.35 2.15 -10.11
N SER A 43 -14.02 2.27 -10.08
CA SER A 43 -13.33 3.35 -9.39
C SER A 43 -13.58 4.73 -9.99
N ASN A 44 -13.35 5.79 -9.21
CA ASN A 44 -13.51 7.18 -9.67
C ASN A 44 -14.93 7.46 -10.19
N ASN A 45 -15.92 7.26 -9.33
CA ASN A 45 -17.33 7.55 -9.56
C ASN A 45 -17.95 8.19 -8.31
N TYR A 46 -19.27 8.37 -8.28
CA TYR A 46 -20.03 8.88 -7.12
C TYR A 46 -20.96 7.79 -6.55
N LEU A 47 -20.56 6.51 -6.65
CA LEU A 47 -21.35 5.39 -6.13
C LEU A 47 -21.44 5.47 -4.60
N SER A 48 -22.58 5.11 -4.05
CA SER A 48 -22.91 5.29 -2.63
C SER A 48 -23.57 4.05 -2.04
N GLY A 49 -23.77 4.03 -0.73
CA GLY A 49 -24.34 2.88 -0.02
C GLY A 49 -23.31 1.78 0.22
N LEU A 50 -23.79 0.57 0.53
CA LEU A 50 -22.95 -0.55 0.93
C LEU A 50 -22.25 -1.18 -0.28
N ILE A 51 -21.09 -1.79 -0.06
CA ILE A 51 -20.59 -2.84 -0.94
C ILE A 51 -21.57 -4.02 -0.82
N PRO A 52 -22.24 -4.45 -1.91
CA PRO A 52 -23.26 -5.48 -1.82
C PRO A 52 -22.70 -6.79 -1.25
N PRO A 53 -23.30 -7.35 -0.18
CA PRO A 53 -22.85 -8.63 0.37
C PRO A 53 -22.91 -9.77 -0.65
N SER A 54 -23.75 -9.66 -1.67
CA SER A 54 -23.84 -10.60 -2.80
C SER A 54 -22.55 -10.68 -3.63
N MET A 55 -21.68 -9.67 -3.61
CA MET A 55 -20.37 -9.74 -4.28
C MET A 55 -19.48 -10.86 -3.75
N SER A 56 -19.75 -11.31 -2.52
CA SER A 56 -19.09 -12.49 -1.96
C SER A 56 -19.32 -13.76 -2.80
N SER A 57 -20.40 -13.83 -3.59
CA SER A 57 -20.72 -14.95 -4.48
C SER A 57 -19.94 -14.95 -5.81
N MET A 58 -19.10 -13.94 -6.07
CA MET A 58 -18.31 -13.81 -7.29
C MET A 58 -16.99 -14.60 -7.17
N THR A 59 -17.08 -15.92 -7.33
CA THR A 59 -15.98 -16.85 -7.00
C THR A 59 -14.75 -16.73 -7.91
N PHE A 60 -14.89 -16.21 -9.13
CA PHE A 60 -13.80 -16.01 -10.08
C PHE A 60 -13.14 -14.63 -10.01
N LEU A 61 -13.62 -13.75 -9.14
CA LEU A 61 -13.13 -12.39 -9.03
C LEU A 61 -11.66 -12.38 -8.57
N ASN A 62 -10.78 -11.90 -9.43
CA ASN A 62 -9.35 -11.72 -9.19
C ASN A 62 -9.04 -10.26 -8.82
N HIS A 63 -9.62 -9.29 -9.53
CA HIS A 63 -9.34 -7.87 -9.31
C HIS A 63 -10.63 -7.10 -9.05
N LEU A 64 -10.69 -6.47 -7.88
CA LEU A 64 -11.78 -5.59 -7.48
C LEU A 64 -11.24 -4.19 -7.16
N ASN A 65 -11.67 -3.20 -7.93
CA ASN A 65 -11.37 -1.79 -7.69
C ASN A 65 -12.66 -0.97 -7.56
N LEU A 66 -12.97 -0.54 -6.33
CA LEU A 66 -14.09 0.34 -6.01
C LEU A 66 -13.61 1.69 -5.46
N SER A 67 -12.33 2.00 -5.62
CA SER A 67 -11.71 3.18 -5.01
C SER A 67 -12.29 4.50 -5.50
N ARG A 68 -12.17 5.56 -4.68
CA ARG A 68 -12.63 6.92 -5.02
C ARG A 68 -14.12 6.94 -5.38
N ASN A 69 -14.94 6.54 -4.43
CA ASN A 69 -16.40 6.57 -4.46
C ASN A 69 -16.94 7.08 -3.10
N ASN A 70 -18.26 7.05 -2.92
CA ASN A 70 -18.94 7.41 -1.68
C ASN A 70 -19.52 6.18 -0.95
N LEU A 71 -18.88 5.00 -1.10
CA LEU A 71 -19.36 3.76 -0.48
C LEU A 71 -19.19 3.83 1.04
N SER A 72 -20.11 3.23 1.79
CA SER A 72 -20.15 3.27 3.25
C SER A 72 -20.51 1.91 3.85
N GLY A 73 -20.50 1.83 5.18
CA GLY A 73 -20.75 0.59 5.91
C GLY A 73 -19.55 -0.37 5.93
N PRO A 74 -19.74 -1.58 6.46
CA PRO A 74 -18.65 -2.52 6.67
C PRO A 74 -18.19 -3.18 5.38
N ILE A 75 -16.91 -3.59 5.36
CA ILE A 75 -16.39 -4.51 4.35
C ILE A 75 -17.15 -5.84 4.50
N PRO A 76 -17.76 -6.40 3.44
CA PRO A 76 -18.49 -7.66 3.53
C PRO A 76 -17.62 -8.81 4.07
N SER A 77 -18.20 -9.62 4.95
CA SER A 77 -17.51 -10.70 5.67
C SER A 77 -17.92 -12.11 5.21
N ALA A 78 -18.53 -12.27 4.04
CA ALA A 78 -19.03 -13.55 3.52
C ALA A 78 -18.13 -14.16 2.41
N ASN A 79 -18.24 -15.48 2.19
CA ASN A 79 -17.54 -16.32 1.20
C ASN A 79 -16.03 -16.08 0.98
N GLN A 80 -15.60 -15.30 -0.03
CA GLN A 80 -14.18 -14.93 -0.21
C GLN A 80 -13.60 -14.23 1.05
N PHE A 81 -14.48 -13.69 1.90
CA PHE A 81 -14.22 -13.13 3.23
C PHE A 81 -14.77 -14.00 4.38
N GLN A 82 -15.01 -15.29 4.19
CA GLN A 82 -15.36 -16.26 5.24
C GLN A 82 -14.37 -17.41 5.22
N THR A 83 -14.04 -17.91 6.41
CA THR A 83 -13.78 -19.34 6.61
C THR A 83 -13.89 -19.61 8.13
N PHE A 84 -14.67 -20.62 8.51
CA PHE A 84 -14.75 -21.26 9.83
C PHE A 84 -14.95 -20.40 11.10
N ASP A 85 -16.20 -19.99 11.36
CA ASP A 85 -16.77 -20.10 12.71
C ASP A 85 -17.46 -21.46 12.82
N ASP A 86 -16.70 -22.56 12.80
CA ASP A 86 -17.23 -23.87 13.19
C ASP A 86 -16.39 -24.45 14.34
N PRO A 87 -16.86 -24.33 15.59
CA PRO A 87 -16.22 -24.91 16.76
C PRO A 87 -16.11 -26.45 16.71
N SER A 88 -16.86 -27.13 15.83
CA SER A 88 -16.83 -28.60 15.72
C SER A 88 -15.54 -29.16 15.10
N ILE A 89 -14.69 -28.30 14.52
CA ILE A 89 -13.38 -28.70 13.98
C ILE A 89 -12.37 -29.04 15.08
N TYR A 90 -12.59 -28.56 16.31
CA TYR A 90 -11.72 -28.86 17.45
C TYR A 90 -12.18 -30.04 18.31
N ASP A 91 -13.33 -30.66 17.99
CA ASP A 91 -13.75 -31.88 18.68
C ASP A 91 -13.09 -33.10 18.03
N PHE A 92 -11.90 -33.44 18.53
CA PHE A 92 -11.13 -34.61 18.11
C PHE A 92 -11.74 -35.90 18.69
N ALA A 93 -13.01 -36.15 18.39
CA ALA A 93 -13.75 -37.32 18.83
C ALA A 93 -14.65 -37.85 17.71
N GLY A 94 -14.03 -38.41 16.66
CA GLY A 94 -14.65 -39.52 15.92
C GLY A 94 -15.15 -39.22 14.50
N LEU A 95 -14.37 -39.69 13.53
CA LEU A 95 -14.82 -40.45 12.35
C LEU A 95 -15.96 -39.88 11.48
N HIS A 96 -15.79 -38.69 10.89
CA HIS A 96 -16.33 -38.43 9.55
C HIS A 96 -15.42 -37.46 8.79
N TYR A 97 -14.51 -38.01 7.99
CA TYR A 97 -13.74 -37.26 7.01
C TYR A 97 -14.68 -36.84 5.88
N GLN A 98 -15.07 -35.56 5.81
CA GLN A 98 -15.80 -35.02 4.66
C GLN A 98 -14.79 -34.66 3.55
N PRO A 99 -14.76 -35.37 2.41
CA PRO A 99 -13.75 -35.15 1.37
C PRO A 99 -14.04 -33.91 0.49
N ASN A 100 -15.15 -33.21 0.71
CA ASN A 100 -15.72 -32.25 -0.24
C ASN A 100 -15.97 -30.84 0.33
N VAL A 101 -15.30 -30.44 1.42
CA VAL A 101 -15.12 -28.99 1.64
C VAL A 101 -14.06 -28.56 0.64
N GLN A 102 -14.47 -28.41 -0.62
CA GLN A 102 -13.68 -27.74 -1.63
C GLN A 102 -13.45 -26.34 -1.08
N ARG A 103 -12.29 -26.18 -0.45
CA ARG A 103 -11.79 -24.95 0.14
C ARG A 103 -11.92 -23.91 -0.96
N LEU A 104 -12.99 -23.12 -0.93
CA LEU A 104 -13.21 -22.03 -1.87
C LEU A 104 -12.11 -21.01 -1.54
N MET A 105 -10.96 -21.22 -2.17
CA MET A 105 -9.83 -20.33 -2.09
C MET A 105 -10.25 -19.08 -2.83
N SER A 106 -10.31 -17.96 -2.11
CA SER A 106 -10.49 -16.67 -2.76
C SER A 106 -9.42 -16.52 -3.85
N LEU A 107 -9.87 -16.29 -5.09
CA LEU A 107 -9.01 -15.97 -6.22
C LEU A 107 -8.64 -14.49 -6.27
N LEU A 108 -9.18 -13.69 -5.33
CA LEU A 108 -8.93 -12.26 -5.28
C LEU A 108 -7.44 -12.00 -5.02
N GLU A 109 -6.79 -11.42 -6.03
CA GLU A 109 -5.38 -11.06 -6.06
C GLU A 109 -5.20 -9.58 -5.71
N LYS A 110 -6.11 -8.72 -6.20
CA LYS A 110 -6.02 -7.27 -6.04
C LYS A 110 -7.32 -6.69 -5.52
N LEU A 111 -7.24 -6.04 -4.37
CA LEU A 111 -8.36 -5.34 -3.74
C LEU A 111 -7.98 -3.88 -3.50
N ASP A 112 -8.65 -2.96 -4.20
CA ASP A 112 -8.58 -1.53 -3.93
C ASP A 112 -9.98 -0.98 -3.66
N ILE A 113 -10.24 -0.65 -2.40
CA ILE A 113 -11.48 0.02 -1.96
C ILE A 113 -11.15 1.31 -1.20
N SER A 114 -9.97 1.88 -1.46
CA SER A 114 -9.48 3.11 -0.85
C SER A 114 -10.34 4.32 -1.20
N GLN A 115 -10.23 5.39 -0.41
CA GLN A 115 -10.92 6.66 -0.66
C GLN A 115 -12.44 6.48 -0.80
N ASN A 116 -13.04 5.96 0.27
CA ASN A 116 -14.48 5.78 0.46
C ASN A 116 -14.83 6.19 1.92
N PHE A 117 -16.06 5.90 2.35
CA PHE A 117 -16.54 6.11 3.73
C PHE A 117 -16.79 4.77 4.46
N LEU A 118 -16.04 3.72 4.12
CA LEU A 118 -16.21 2.38 4.73
C LEU A 118 -15.88 2.42 6.22
N ASN A 119 -16.60 1.66 7.02
CA ASN A 119 -16.45 1.63 8.48
C ASN A 119 -16.41 0.19 9.03
N GLY A 120 -16.42 0.04 10.36
CA GLY A 120 -16.27 -1.27 11.00
C GLY A 120 -14.84 -1.80 10.87
N SER A 121 -14.63 -3.06 11.25
CA SER A 121 -13.31 -3.68 11.25
C SER A 121 -12.93 -4.30 9.92
N ILE A 122 -11.62 -4.41 9.69
CA ILE A 122 -11.09 -5.25 8.62
C ILE A 122 -11.47 -6.71 8.95
N PRO A 123 -12.19 -7.42 8.08
CA PRO A 123 -12.60 -8.80 8.35
C PRO A 123 -11.40 -9.71 8.64
N PRO A 124 -11.40 -10.50 9.73
CA PRO A 124 -10.28 -11.40 10.05
C PRO A 124 -9.97 -12.43 8.96
N SER A 125 -10.97 -12.77 8.16
CA SER A 125 -10.84 -13.62 6.98
C SER A 125 -9.90 -13.09 5.91
N MET A 126 -9.68 -11.77 5.84
CA MET A 126 -8.79 -11.16 4.87
C MET A 126 -7.36 -11.70 5.00
N SER A 127 -6.93 -12.06 6.22
CA SER A 127 -5.63 -12.68 6.47
C SER A 127 -5.52 -14.13 5.97
N ARG A 128 -6.54 -14.68 5.29
CA ARG A 128 -6.56 -16.04 4.74
C ARG A 128 -6.77 -16.09 3.23
N MET A 129 -6.87 -14.94 2.57
CA MET A 129 -7.00 -14.82 1.13
C MET A 129 -5.64 -15.08 0.46
N ALA A 130 -5.20 -16.33 0.40
CA ALA A 130 -3.82 -16.70 0.03
C ALA A 130 -3.35 -16.19 -1.34
N SER A 131 -4.27 -15.88 -2.25
CA SER A 131 -3.98 -15.31 -3.58
C SER A 131 -3.72 -13.80 -3.55
N LEU A 132 -4.04 -13.11 -2.46
CA LEU A 132 -3.97 -11.66 -2.35
C LEU A 132 -2.52 -11.16 -2.46
N SER A 133 -2.25 -10.32 -3.44
CA SER A 133 -0.95 -9.71 -3.70
C SER A 133 -0.93 -8.20 -3.43
N PHE A 134 -2.09 -7.55 -3.55
CA PHE A 134 -2.26 -6.11 -3.40
C PHE A 134 -3.51 -5.78 -2.58
N LEU A 135 -3.34 -5.06 -1.48
CA LEU A 135 -4.41 -4.62 -0.60
C LEU A 135 -4.32 -3.11 -0.32
N HIS A 136 -5.34 -2.37 -0.75
CA HIS A 136 -5.41 -0.93 -0.56
C HIS A 136 -6.77 -0.51 0.00
N LEU A 137 -6.79 -0.17 1.29
CA LEU A 137 -7.97 0.22 2.06
C LEU A 137 -7.87 1.66 2.60
N SER A 138 -6.86 2.41 2.17
CA SER A 138 -6.54 3.72 2.73
C SER A 138 -7.67 4.73 2.61
N SER A 139 -7.64 5.77 3.45
CA SER A 139 -8.60 6.89 3.40
C SER A 139 -10.06 6.41 3.51
N ASN A 140 -10.37 5.74 4.62
CA ASN A 140 -11.70 5.27 4.99
C ASN A 140 -11.94 5.57 6.50
N HIS A 141 -13.03 5.04 7.06
CA HIS A 141 -13.36 5.10 8.49
C HIS A 141 -13.25 3.73 9.18
N LEU A 142 -12.36 2.85 8.69
CA LEU A 142 -12.17 1.52 9.25
C LEU A 142 -11.62 1.62 10.68
N SER A 143 -12.05 0.73 11.56
CA SER A 143 -11.72 0.77 12.99
C SER A 143 -11.40 -0.61 13.56
N GLY A 144 -11.06 -0.68 14.84
CA GLY A 144 -10.70 -1.94 15.49
C GLY A 144 -9.30 -2.44 15.13
N ALA A 145 -8.98 -3.65 15.56
CA ALA A 145 -7.66 -4.24 15.43
C ALA A 145 -7.36 -4.80 14.04
N LEU A 146 -6.08 -4.82 13.68
CA LEU A 146 -5.57 -5.55 12.52
C LEU A 146 -5.74 -7.08 12.73
N PRO A 147 -6.14 -7.84 11.69
CA PRO A 147 -6.14 -9.31 11.70
C PRO A 147 -4.78 -9.91 12.10
N THR A 148 -4.73 -11.12 12.66
CA THR A 148 -3.51 -11.62 13.31
C THR A 148 -2.60 -12.54 12.46
N ASN A 149 -3.03 -13.02 11.29
CA ASN A 149 -2.30 -14.07 10.55
C ASN A 149 -1.86 -13.66 9.13
N TRP A 150 -1.07 -12.59 9.01
CA TRP A 150 -0.62 -12.07 7.71
C TRP A 150 0.47 -12.91 7.04
N GLN A 151 1.22 -13.69 7.82
CA GLN A 151 2.26 -14.60 7.32
C GLN A 151 1.70 -15.67 6.35
N ALA A 152 0.42 -16.01 6.46
CA ALA A 152 -0.24 -16.95 5.56
C ALA A 152 -0.38 -16.41 4.12
N LEU A 153 -0.27 -15.09 3.92
CA LEU A 153 -0.42 -14.44 2.62
C LEU A 153 0.92 -14.36 1.89
N GLN A 154 1.34 -15.51 1.35
CA GLN A 154 2.66 -15.71 0.74
C GLN A 154 2.95 -14.79 -0.45
N GLY A 155 1.92 -14.36 -1.18
CA GLY A 155 2.05 -13.47 -2.34
C GLY A 155 1.84 -11.98 -2.04
N LEU A 156 1.58 -11.59 -0.79
CA LEU A 156 1.19 -10.23 -0.46
C LEU A 156 2.40 -9.28 -0.52
N THR A 157 2.36 -8.33 -1.44
CA THR A 157 3.45 -7.40 -1.70
C THR A 157 3.17 -5.99 -1.21
N VAL A 158 1.90 -5.57 -1.23
CA VAL A 158 1.49 -4.20 -0.88
C VAL A 158 0.32 -4.22 0.09
N ILE A 159 0.49 -3.51 1.20
CA ILE A 159 -0.54 -3.20 2.17
C ILE A 159 -0.55 -1.69 2.39
N ASP A 160 -1.64 -1.04 2.03
CA ASP A 160 -1.88 0.37 2.38
C ASP A 160 -3.22 0.51 3.09
N LEU A 161 -3.13 0.73 4.41
CA LEU A 161 -4.24 0.93 5.34
C LEU A 161 -4.23 2.35 5.93
N SER A 162 -3.46 3.26 5.33
CA SER A 162 -3.25 4.61 5.86
C SER A 162 -4.55 5.43 5.96
N CYS A 163 -4.58 6.43 6.83
CA CYS A 163 -5.72 7.33 7.02
C CYS A 163 -7.02 6.57 7.32
N ASN A 164 -7.02 5.82 8.41
CA ASN A 164 -8.19 5.13 8.96
C ASN A 164 -8.25 5.38 10.48
N ASN A 165 -9.19 4.72 11.17
CA ASN A 165 -9.34 4.78 12.62
C ASN A 165 -8.95 3.43 13.28
N LEU A 166 -8.01 2.68 12.66
CA LEU A 166 -7.56 1.38 13.16
C LEU A 166 -6.84 1.55 14.49
N SER A 167 -6.96 0.57 15.37
CA SER A 167 -6.38 0.59 16.72
C SER A 167 -5.75 -0.76 17.05
N GLY A 168 -5.24 -0.92 18.27
CA GLY A 168 -4.59 -2.16 18.66
C GLY A 168 -3.08 -2.15 18.37
N ARG A 169 -2.51 -3.35 18.43
CA ARG A 169 -1.09 -3.61 18.18
C ARG A 169 -0.88 -3.93 16.71
N ILE A 170 0.31 -3.64 16.18
CA ILE A 170 0.72 -4.18 14.88
C ILE A 170 1.04 -5.68 15.08
N PRO A 171 0.32 -6.60 14.41
CA PRO A 171 0.52 -8.04 14.57
C PRO A 171 1.92 -8.47 14.12
N SER A 172 2.59 -9.30 14.92
CA SER A 172 3.96 -9.74 14.60
C SER A 172 4.06 -10.52 13.28
N SER A 173 2.97 -11.20 12.88
CA SER A 173 2.87 -11.92 11.60
C SER A 173 2.99 -11.02 10.37
N MET A 174 2.76 -9.70 10.47
CA MET A 174 3.00 -8.76 9.37
C MET A 174 4.48 -8.64 9.04
N TRP A 175 5.36 -8.70 10.06
CA TRP A 175 6.81 -8.66 9.88
C TRP A 175 7.39 -9.97 9.34
N LEU A 176 6.61 -11.05 9.43
CA LEU A 176 6.94 -12.39 8.93
C LEU A 176 6.41 -12.66 7.51
N SER A 177 5.72 -11.70 6.89
CA SER A 177 5.27 -11.86 5.52
C SER A 177 6.47 -11.89 4.56
N PRO A 178 6.64 -12.98 3.78
CA PRO A 178 7.89 -13.22 3.03
C PRO A 178 8.05 -12.31 1.82
N SER A 179 6.95 -11.79 1.28
CA SER A 179 6.91 -11.03 0.02
C SER A 179 6.57 -9.56 0.20
N LEU A 180 6.37 -9.09 1.44
CA LEU A 180 5.88 -7.74 1.70
C LEU A 180 6.96 -6.70 1.35
N THR A 181 6.57 -5.78 0.47
CA THR A 181 7.43 -4.68 0.01
C THR A 181 6.94 -3.34 0.54
N TRP A 182 5.63 -3.07 0.56
CA TRP A 182 5.08 -1.81 1.03
C TRP A 182 4.12 -2.03 2.18
N LEU A 183 4.43 -1.43 3.31
CA LEU A 183 3.58 -1.40 4.49
C LEU A 183 3.30 0.05 4.89
N LYS A 184 2.08 0.52 4.62
CA LYS A 184 1.63 1.85 4.98
C LYS A 184 0.49 1.77 5.98
N LEU A 185 0.75 2.19 7.20
CA LEU A 185 -0.19 2.26 8.31
C LEU A 185 -0.36 3.69 8.85
N ARG A 186 0.20 4.68 8.15
CA ARG A 186 0.17 6.10 8.51
C ARG A 186 -1.22 6.59 8.95
N ASN A 187 -1.26 7.48 9.94
CA ASN A 187 -2.50 8.17 10.34
C ASN A 187 -3.60 7.18 10.76
N ASN A 188 -3.33 6.46 11.84
CA ASN A 188 -4.22 5.53 12.53
C ASN A 188 -4.04 5.69 14.06
N ASN A 189 -4.70 4.86 14.87
CA ASN A 189 -4.61 4.84 16.34
C ASN A 189 -3.86 3.61 16.88
N LEU A 190 -2.86 3.09 16.14
CA LEU A 190 -2.07 1.93 16.55
C LEU A 190 -1.12 2.32 17.68
N TYR A 191 -0.95 1.46 18.70
CA TYR A 191 -0.24 1.85 19.93
C TYR A 191 0.99 1.01 20.29
N GLU A 192 1.25 -0.10 19.60
CA GLU A 192 2.36 -0.98 19.92
C GLU A 192 3.03 -1.56 18.67
N LEU A 193 4.34 -1.37 18.60
CA LEU A 193 5.25 -1.91 17.59
C LEU A 193 5.82 -3.25 18.09
N ASN A 194 5.02 -4.32 18.13
CA ASN A 194 5.53 -5.63 18.54
C ASN A 194 6.15 -6.36 17.32
N ALA A 195 7.48 -6.44 17.28
CA ALA A 195 8.24 -7.16 16.25
C ALA A 195 8.84 -8.50 16.75
N GLU A 196 8.44 -8.98 17.93
CA GLU A 196 8.90 -10.24 18.49
C GLU A 196 8.50 -11.40 17.56
N GLY A 197 9.49 -12.03 16.93
CA GLY A 197 9.26 -13.14 15.98
C GLY A 197 10.19 -13.16 14.77
N ARG A 198 10.81 -12.04 14.39
CA ARG A 198 11.76 -11.97 13.26
C ARG A 198 13.14 -12.61 13.54
N LEU A 199 13.30 -13.26 14.69
CA LEU A 199 14.58 -13.71 15.26
C LEU A 199 15.12 -15.05 14.72
N VAL A 200 14.50 -15.69 13.72
CA VAL A 200 14.86 -17.07 13.36
C VAL A 200 15.31 -17.28 11.91
N GLU A 201 14.95 -16.43 10.93
CA GLU A 201 15.25 -16.75 9.52
C GLU A 201 15.86 -15.57 8.74
N TYR A 202 17.19 -15.47 8.76
CA TYR A 202 17.97 -14.74 7.76
C TYR A 202 19.05 -15.62 7.16
N THR A 203 18.72 -16.34 6.09
CA THR A 203 19.69 -16.54 5.00
C THR A 203 18.96 -16.60 3.66
N SER A 204 19.21 -15.59 2.81
CA SER A 204 19.10 -15.60 1.32
C SER A 204 17.90 -14.87 0.65
N ILE A 205 18.23 -13.76 -0.04
CA ILE A 205 17.66 -13.26 -1.34
C ILE A 205 16.27 -12.57 -1.22
N ILE A 206 15.89 -11.38 -1.77
CA ILE A 206 16.24 -10.56 -2.97
C ILE A 206 16.01 -9.05 -2.66
N SER A 207 16.68 -8.15 -3.39
CA SER A 207 16.40 -6.70 -3.41
C SER A 207 15.17 -6.37 -4.28
N VAL A 208 14.06 -6.00 -3.65
CA VAL A 208 13.06 -5.08 -4.24
C VAL A 208 12.54 -4.17 -3.12
N VAL A 209 12.69 -2.86 -3.31
CA VAL A 209 12.46 -1.72 -2.40
C VAL A 209 11.40 -1.94 -1.31
N ASN A 210 11.79 -1.80 -0.04
CA ASN A 210 10.87 -1.84 1.11
C ASN A 210 10.55 -0.42 1.64
N ILE A 211 9.25 -0.12 1.78
CA ILE A 211 8.70 1.14 2.30
C ILE A 211 7.85 0.81 3.53
N ILE A 212 8.22 1.38 4.68
CA ILE A 212 7.48 1.26 5.93
C ILE A 212 7.10 2.67 6.38
N ASP A 213 5.81 2.98 6.36
CA ASP A 213 5.27 4.24 6.87
C ASP A 213 4.28 3.95 8.00
N LEU A 214 4.73 4.21 9.23
CA LEU A 214 3.95 4.07 10.46
C LEU A 214 3.72 5.43 11.12
N SER A 215 3.95 6.52 10.39
CA SER A 215 3.87 7.88 10.93
C SER A 215 2.46 8.24 11.40
N CYS A 216 2.36 9.24 12.28
CA CYS A 216 1.07 9.73 12.79
C CYS A 216 0.23 8.61 13.41
N ASN A 217 0.82 7.86 14.34
CA ASN A 217 0.14 6.84 15.14
C ASN A 217 0.36 7.12 16.62
N ASN A 218 -0.05 6.19 17.47
CA ASN A 218 0.13 6.28 18.91
C ASN A 218 1.18 5.26 19.41
N LEU A 219 2.11 4.83 18.54
CA LEU A 219 3.05 3.74 18.81
C LEU A 219 3.95 4.10 19.99
N SER A 220 3.97 3.23 20.98
CA SER A 220 4.75 3.40 22.21
C SER A 220 5.74 2.25 22.40
N GLY A 221 6.66 2.43 23.35
CA GLY A 221 7.72 1.46 23.63
C GLY A 221 9.03 1.80 22.91
N VAL A 222 9.99 0.88 23.05
CA VAL A 222 11.32 1.02 22.47
C VAL A 222 11.34 0.45 21.07
N MET A 223 12.10 1.08 20.18
CA MET A 223 12.31 0.56 18.83
C MET A 223 13.10 -0.75 18.88
N PRO A 224 12.63 -1.83 18.25
CA PRO A 224 13.33 -3.11 18.22
C PRO A 224 14.63 -2.97 17.42
N GLU A 225 15.76 -3.49 17.93
CA GLU A 225 17.05 -3.44 17.24
C GLU A 225 16.98 -4.16 15.87
N GLU A 226 16.11 -5.15 15.76
CA GLU A 226 15.87 -5.95 14.56
C GLU A 226 15.35 -5.14 13.37
N ILE A 227 14.79 -3.95 13.59
CA ILE A 227 14.39 -3.05 12.50
C ILE A 227 15.62 -2.60 11.68
N THR A 228 16.79 -2.51 12.31
CA THR A 228 18.06 -2.20 11.62
C THR A 228 18.59 -3.36 10.77
N ASN A 229 18.02 -4.56 10.93
CA ASN A 229 18.33 -5.73 10.12
C ASN A 229 17.49 -5.80 8.82
N LEU A 230 16.60 -4.84 8.58
CA LEU A 230 15.90 -4.66 7.31
C LEU A 230 16.84 -4.13 6.22
N SER A 231 17.68 -4.99 5.63
CA SER A 231 18.66 -4.59 4.62
C SER A 231 18.08 -4.08 3.28
N THR A 232 16.78 -4.30 3.04
CA THR A 232 16.07 -3.86 1.83
C THR A 232 15.28 -2.56 2.02
N LEU A 233 15.35 -1.95 3.20
CA LEU A 233 14.56 -0.77 3.57
C LEU A 233 15.08 0.51 2.92
N VAL A 234 14.26 1.10 2.08
CA VAL A 234 14.56 2.36 1.38
C VAL A 234 13.87 3.53 2.04
N THR A 235 12.69 3.32 2.60
CA THR A 235 11.94 4.37 3.29
C THR A 235 11.38 3.84 4.59
N LEU A 236 11.67 4.56 5.66
CA LEU A 236 11.10 4.36 6.98
C LEU A 236 10.53 5.70 7.44
N ASP A 237 9.31 5.72 7.93
CA ASP A 237 8.74 6.88 8.62
C ASP A 237 8.06 6.42 9.91
N LEU A 238 8.59 6.90 11.04
CA LEU A 238 8.12 6.64 12.40
C LEU A 238 7.71 7.94 13.09
N SER A 239 7.62 9.05 12.34
CA SER A 239 7.34 10.37 12.89
C SER A 239 5.96 10.43 13.52
N TRP A 240 5.77 11.37 14.45
CA TRP A 240 4.51 11.63 15.14
C TRP A 240 3.95 10.37 15.81
N ASN A 241 4.74 9.80 16.72
CA ASN A 241 4.41 8.65 17.55
C ASN A 241 4.80 8.92 19.03
N GLN A 242 4.73 7.91 19.88
CA GLN A 242 5.10 7.96 21.30
C GLN A 242 6.30 7.04 21.61
N LEU A 243 7.18 6.81 20.64
CA LEU A 243 8.34 5.94 20.80
C LEU A 243 9.31 6.53 21.83
N THR A 244 9.97 5.63 22.56
CA THR A 244 10.90 5.98 23.63
C THR A 244 12.22 5.23 23.50
N GLY A 245 13.20 5.61 24.32
CA GLY A 245 14.48 4.92 24.38
C GLY A 245 15.47 5.42 23.32
N MET A 246 16.54 4.65 23.14
CA MET A 246 17.57 4.96 22.16
C MET A 246 17.20 4.43 20.78
N ILE A 247 17.44 5.22 19.73
CA ILE A 247 17.41 4.74 18.35
C ILE A 247 18.52 3.67 18.21
N PRO A 248 18.18 2.45 17.78
CA PRO A 248 19.17 1.40 17.56
C PRO A 248 20.22 1.83 16.55
N GLU A 249 21.49 1.77 16.95
CA GLU A 249 22.60 2.15 16.09
C GLU A 249 23.18 0.89 15.43
N LYS A 250 23.25 0.89 14.10
CA LYS A 250 24.01 -0.11 13.35
C LYS A 250 25.11 0.62 12.59
N LEU A 251 26.37 0.21 12.80
CA LEU A 251 27.58 0.80 12.19
C LEU A 251 27.55 0.83 10.64
N GLU A 252 26.62 0.12 10.01
CA GLU A 252 26.40 0.06 8.56
C GLU A 252 24.96 0.43 8.15
N ALA A 253 24.22 1.16 8.99
CA ALA A 253 22.84 1.57 8.68
C ALA A 253 22.80 2.48 7.45
N PHE A 254 22.03 2.06 6.46
CA PHE A 254 21.75 2.79 5.21
C PHE A 254 21.28 4.22 5.49
N HIS A 255 21.52 5.15 4.55
CA HIS A 255 21.10 6.56 4.62
C HIS A 255 19.65 6.77 5.11
N THR A 256 18.76 5.79 4.90
CA THR A 256 17.37 5.75 5.37
C THR A 256 17.21 6.06 6.86
N PHE A 257 18.10 5.61 7.75
CA PHE A 257 18.00 5.83 9.20
C PHE A 257 18.64 7.14 9.67
N ASN A 258 19.31 7.87 8.78
CA ASN A 258 20.07 9.07 9.13
C ASN A 258 19.26 10.37 8.98
N ASP A 259 18.06 10.30 8.41
CA ASP A 259 17.16 11.44 8.28
C ASP A 259 16.41 11.67 9.60
N PRO A 260 16.62 12.80 10.31
CA PRO A 260 15.92 13.05 11.57
C PRO A 260 14.41 13.25 11.41
N SER A 261 13.92 13.61 10.23
CA SER A 261 12.49 13.85 9.99
C SER A 261 11.64 12.60 10.21
N ILE A 262 12.20 11.41 9.95
CA ILE A 262 11.50 10.12 10.11
C ILE A 262 11.23 9.77 11.58
N TYR A 263 11.84 10.50 12.52
CA TYR A 263 11.67 10.32 13.96
C TYR A 263 10.99 11.51 14.63
N GLU A 264 10.70 12.58 13.88
CA GLU A 264 10.12 13.82 14.40
C GLU A 264 8.85 13.54 15.21
N GLY A 265 8.55 14.35 16.22
CA GLY A 265 7.31 14.21 16.99
C GLY A 265 7.27 13.03 17.96
N ASN A 266 8.40 12.34 18.22
CA ASN A 266 8.55 11.35 19.29
C ASN A 266 9.29 11.97 20.50
N PRO A 267 8.59 12.42 21.57
CA PRO A 267 9.20 13.27 22.61
C PRO A 267 10.30 12.62 23.46
N TYR A 268 10.27 11.29 23.57
CA TYR A 268 11.16 10.53 24.46
C TYR A 268 12.15 9.64 23.69
N LEU A 269 12.16 9.71 22.36
CA LEU A 269 13.11 9.01 21.51
C LEU A 269 14.41 9.82 21.43
N ARG A 270 15.56 9.16 21.58
CA ARG A 270 16.87 9.81 21.70
C ARG A 270 17.95 9.03 20.95
N GLY A 271 19.10 9.65 20.73
CA GLY A 271 20.22 9.03 20.01
C GLY A 271 20.28 9.49 18.55
N PRO A 272 21.43 9.35 17.87
CA PRO A 272 21.57 9.77 16.47
C PRO A 272 20.48 9.14 15.58
N PRO A 273 19.93 9.89 14.60
CA PRO A 273 20.26 11.26 14.19
C PRO A 273 19.63 12.36 15.06
N LEU A 274 18.81 12.03 16.06
CA LEU A 274 18.23 13.02 16.98
C LEU A 274 19.26 13.54 18.00
N PRO A 275 19.08 14.77 18.51
CA PRO A 275 19.91 15.28 19.61
C PRO A 275 19.81 14.38 20.85
N ILE A 276 20.95 14.01 21.42
CA ILE A 276 20.98 13.27 22.69
C ILE A 276 20.57 14.23 23.82
N MET A 277 19.35 14.11 24.35
CA MET A 277 19.02 14.74 25.62
C MET A 277 19.68 13.96 26.77
N CYS A 278 20.74 14.52 27.35
CA CYS A 278 21.39 14.00 28.55
C CYS A 278 20.48 14.16 29.78
N ASP A 279 20.43 13.12 30.62
CA ASP A 279 19.77 13.15 31.92
C ASP A 279 20.39 14.19 32.86
N ILE A 280 19.51 14.84 33.62
CA ILE A 280 19.85 15.69 34.75
C ILE A 280 20.46 14.79 35.82
N THR A 281 21.79 14.77 35.92
CA THR A 281 22.47 14.28 37.13
C THR A 281 22.94 15.47 37.94
N ASN A 282 22.51 15.49 39.19
CA ASN A 282 22.75 16.45 40.27
C ASN A 282 24.03 17.29 40.15
N ASN A 283 23.96 18.43 39.46
CA ASN A 283 24.54 19.71 39.85
C ASN A 283 24.33 20.75 38.74
N GLY A 284 23.15 21.38 38.73
CA GLY A 284 22.95 22.81 38.44
C GLY A 284 23.51 23.48 37.17
N LYS A 285 24.09 22.77 36.20
CA LYS A 285 24.53 23.35 34.91
C LYS A 285 24.31 22.34 33.79
N ALA A 286 23.18 22.48 33.09
CA ALA A 286 22.92 21.77 31.85
C ALA A 286 23.93 22.21 30.78
N GLY A 287 24.90 21.36 30.48
CA GLY A 287 25.82 21.54 29.36
C GLY A 287 25.19 20.98 28.09
N PHE A 288 24.64 21.86 27.25
CA PHE A 288 24.15 21.50 25.92
C PHE A 288 25.33 21.13 25.02
N LYS A 289 25.58 19.84 24.76
CA LYS A 289 26.46 19.45 23.65
C LYS A 289 25.64 19.53 22.36
N ARG A 290 25.64 20.73 21.77
CA ARG A 290 25.15 20.96 20.41
C ARG A 290 26.00 20.10 19.47
N TYR A 291 25.45 18.99 18.98
CA TYR A 291 25.83 18.57 17.64
C TYR A 291 25.50 19.76 16.75
N LYS A 292 26.51 20.30 16.06
CA LYS A 292 26.27 21.31 15.04
C LYS A 292 25.40 20.63 13.98
N GLU A 293 24.11 20.94 13.96
CA GLU A 293 23.35 20.92 12.72
C GLU A 293 24.20 21.68 11.70
N LYS A 294 24.50 21.03 10.57
CA LYS A 294 24.80 21.78 9.34
C LYS A 294 23.51 22.56 9.06
N GLY A 295 23.47 23.80 9.54
CA GLY A 295 22.31 24.66 9.37
C GLY A 295 22.02 24.88 7.88
N GLU A 296 20.78 25.24 7.58
CA GLU A 296 20.31 25.64 6.25
C GLU A 296 21.16 26.74 5.60
N ASP A 297 22.02 27.42 6.35
CA ASP A 297 23.00 28.42 5.90
C ASP A 297 24.41 27.85 5.64
N ASP A 298 24.54 26.57 5.28
CA ASP A 298 25.81 26.06 4.74
C ASP A 298 26.01 26.67 3.34
N PRO A 299 27.09 27.47 3.09
CA PRO A 299 27.34 28.01 1.76
C PRO A 299 27.33 26.92 0.69
N GLU A 300 27.71 25.67 1.01
CA GLU A 300 27.64 24.52 0.11
C GLU A 300 26.22 24.25 -0.42
N ASN A 301 25.18 24.39 0.40
CA ASN A 301 23.78 24.25 -0.04
C ASN A 301 23.35 25.41 -0.94
N LEU A 302 23.79 26.65 -0.64
CA LEU A 302 23.55 27.79 -1.51
C LEU A 302 24.20 27.59 -2.89
N TRP A 303 25.44 27.12 -2.94
CA TRP A 303 26.12 26.77 -4.20
C TRP A 303 25.42 25.64 -4.95
N PHE A 304 24.86 24.65 -4.24
CA PHE A 304 24.09 23.56 -4.84
C PHE A 304 22.78 24.06 -5.47
N TYR A 305 21.97 24.85 -4.75
CA TYR A 305 20.71 25.40 -5.28
C TYR A 305 20.95 26.43 -6.39
N MET A 306 22.01 27.24 -6.28
CA MET A 306 22.42 28.15 -7.36
C MET A 306 22.90 27.37 -8.60
N GLY A 307 23.60 26.24 -8.41
CA GLY A 307 24.00 25.32 -9.47
C GLY A 307 22.80 24.63 -10.13
N MET A 308 21.82 24.17 -9.34
CA MET A 308 20.61 23.54 -9.85
C MET A 308 19.73 24.54 -10.62
N GLY A 309 19.53 25.74 -10.08
CA GLY A 309 18.75 26.80 -10.71
C GLY A 309 19.39 27.27 -12.02
N SER A 310 20.69 27.54 -12.01
CA SER A 310 21.43 27.93 -13.23
C SER A 310 21.48 26.79 -14.26
N GLY A 311 21.65 25.54 -13.82
CA GLY A 311 21.62 24.36 -14.68
C GLY A 311 20.26 24.15 -15.36
N PHE A 312 19.16 24.35 -14.63
CA PHE A 312 17.82 24.29 -15.22
C PHE A 312 17.60 25.39 -16.25
N ILE A 313 18.00 26.63 -15.94
CA ILE A 313 17.87 27.75 -16.88
C ILE A 313 18.70 27.48 -18.14
N VAL A 314 19.95 27.07 -18.01
CA VAL A 314 20.81 26.77 -19.16
C VAL A 314 20.27 25.59 -19.96
N GLY A 315 19.86 24.49 -19.31
CA GLY A 315 19.32 23.31 -19.98
C GLY A 315 18.00 23.59 -20.70
N PHE A 316 17.08 24.29 -20.03
CA PHE A 316 15.79 24.67 -20.59
C PHE A 316 15.95 25.60 -21.79
N TRP A 317 16.79 26.64 -21.69
CA TRP A 317 17.01 27.56 -22.79
C TRP A 317 17.90 26.98 -23.91
N ALA A 318 18.79 26.04 -23.62
CA ALA A 318 19.54 25.33 -24.66
C ALA A 318 18.59 24.50 -25.55
N VAL A 319 17.62 23.81 -24.97
CA VAL A 319 16.67 22.98 -25.72
C VAL A 319 15.53 23.83 -26.30
N CYS A 320 14.79 24.56 -25.47
CA CYS A 320 13.64 25.34 -25.93
C CYS A 320 14.07 26.57 -26.74
N GLY A 321 15.19 27.21 -26.39
CA GLY A 321 15.72 28.34 -27.14
C GLY A 321 16.28 27.94 -28.51
N SER A 322 16.98 26.80 -28.62
CA SER A 322 17.43 26.31 -29.94
C SER A 322 16.25 25.97 -30.87
N LEU A 323 15.16 25.44 -30.31
CA LEU A 323 13.91 25.21 -31.03
C LEU A 323 13.15 26.50 -31.39
N ALA A 324 13.24 27.55 -30.56
CA ALA A 324 12.62 28.85 -30.83
C ALA A 324 13.36 29.66 -31.91
N ILE A 325 14.69 29.54 -31.99
CA ILE A 325 15.54 30.32 -32.90
C ILE A 325 15.53 29.73 -34.32
N LYS A 326 15.53 28.40 -34.48
CA LYS A 326 15.54 27.76 -35.82
C LYS A 326 14.22 27.10 -36.17
N LYS A 327 13.44 27.77 -37.03
CA LYS A 327 12.18 27.23 -37.61
C LYS A 327 12.32 25.83 -38.23
N SER A 328 13.48 25.52 -38.84
CA SER A 328 13.74 24.20 -39.43
C SER A 328 13.89 23.09 -38.39
N TRP A 329 14.49 23.39 -37.23
CA TRP A 329 14.68 22.42 -36.14
C TRP A 329 13.38 22.12 -35.43
N ARG A 330 12.55 23.16 -35.23
CA ARG A 330 11.18 23.01 -34.74
C ARG A 330 10.35 22.05 -35.60
N HIS A 331 10.38 22.21 -36.93
CA HIS A 331 9.66 21.31 -37.84
C HIS A 331 10.20 19.89 -37.82
N ALA A 332 11.53 19.71 -37.77
CA ALA A 332 12.13 18.39 -37.69
C ALA A 332 11.79 17.66 -36.38
N TYR A 333 11.76 18.40 -35.26
CA TYR A 333 11.42 17.87 -33.95
C TYR A 333 9.94 17.44 -33.86
N PHE A 334 9.00 18.26 -34.33
CA PHE A 334 7.59 17.86 -34.36
C PHE A 334 7.34 16.67 -35.30
N LYS A 335 7.98 16.66 -36.48
CA LYS A 335 7.88 15.52 -37.40
C LYS A 335 8.46 14.23 -36.81
N PHE A 336 9.48 14.34 -35.96
CA PHE A 336 10.03 13.20 -35.22
C PHE A 336 9.05 12.71 -34.15
N LEU A 337 8.43 13.61 -33.38
CA LEU A 337 7.44 13.25 -32.37
C LEU A 337 6.21 12.56 -32.99
N ASP A 338 5.68 13.10 -34.08
CA ASP A 338 4.57 12.48 -34.82
C ASP A 338 4.95 11.06 -35.28
N GLY A 339 6.18 10.87 -35.78
CA GLY A 339 6.68 9.56 -36.20
C GLY A 339 6.92 8.57 -35.05
N VAL A 340 7.16 9.05 -33.83
CA VAL A 340 7.27 8.21 -32.63
C VAL A 340 5.87 7.79 -32.16
N GLU A 341 4.90 8.70 -32.18
CA GLU A 341 3.50 8.43 -31.85
C GLU A 341 2.92 7.35 -32.77
N ASP A 342 3.13 7.48 -34.08
CA ASP A 342 2.70 6.49 -35.08
C ASP A 342 3.32 5.11 -34.84
N LYS A 343 4.61 5.05 -34.48
CA LYS A 343 5.29 3.78 -34.16
C LYS A 343 4.78 3.16 -32.87
N LEU A 344 4.49 3.96 -31.86
CA LEU A 344 3.88 3.53 -30.60
C LEU A 344 2.48 2.97 -30.85
N PHE A 345 1.67 3.66 -31.63
CA PHE A 345 0.33 3.21 -32.02
C PHE A 345 0.38 1.90 -32.82
N MET A 346 1.29 1.77 -33.79
CA MET A 346 1.51 0.53 -34.54
C MET A 346 2.00 -0.63 -33.65
N PHE A 347 2.87 -0.35 -32.68
CA PHE A 347 3.35 -1.38 -31.75
C PHE A 347 2.25 -1.87 -30.80
N ILE A 348 1.43 -0.95 -30.28
CA ILE A 348 0.29 -1.27 -29.41
C ILE A 348 -0.75 -2.10 -30.17
N THR A 349 -1.10 -1.68 -31.39
CA THR A 349 -2.07 -2.40 -32.23
C THR A 349 -1.57 -3.79 -32.62
N HIS A 350 -0.30 -3.93 -33.04
CA HIS A 350 0.30 -5.22 -33.37
C HIS A 350 0.39 -6.16 -32.15
N SER A 351 0.79 -5.64 -31.00
CA SER A 351 0.82 -6.40 -29.74
C SER A 351 -0.57 -6.88 -29.33
N SER A 352 -1.60 -6.03 -29.49
CA SER A 352 -2.99 -6.38 -29.21
C SER A 352 -3.53 -7.47 -30.16
N LEU A 353 -3.13 -7.44 -31.44
CA LEU A 353 -3.52 -8.42 -32.45
C LEU A 353 -2.83 -9.77 -32.22
N ALA A 354 -1.54 -9.76 -31.85
CA ALA A 354 -0.78 -10.96 -31.53
C ALA A 354 -1.36 -11.69 -30.31
N ILE A 355 -1.81 -10.95 -29.30
CA ILE A 355 -2.49 -11.51 -28.13
C ILE A 355 -3.84 -12.13 -28.51
N LYS A 356 -4.65 -11.44 -29.33
CA LYS A 356 -5.93 -11.97 -29.83
C LYS A 356 -5.77 -13.23 -30.69
N MET A 357 -4.76 -13.28 -31.55
CA MET A 357 -4.48 -14.46 -32.38
C MET A 357 -3.98 -15.66 -31.55
N LYS A 358 -3.30 -15.41 -30.42
CA LYS A 358 -2.84 -16.47 -29.50
C LYS A 358 -3.99 -17.04 -28.69
N MET A 359 -5.01 -16.24 -28.37
CA MET A 359 -6.23 -16.67 -27.71
C MET A 359 -7.20 -17.44 -28.62
N ALA A 360 -7.17 -17.19 -29.94
CA ALA A 360 -8.04 -17.88 -30.91
C ALA A 360 -7.49 -19.24 -31.40
N ARG A 361 -6.28 -19.63 -30.98
CA ARG A 361 -5.60 -20.88 -31.37
C ARG A 361 -5.51 -21.93 -30.25
N ASN A 362 -5.91 -21.56 -29.04
CA ASN A 362 -6.15 -22.47 -27.91
C ASN A 362 -7.66 -22.61 -27.71
#